data_AF-A0A7C6JIV7-F1
#
_entry.id   AF-A0A7C6JIV7-F1
#
_cell.length_a   1.000
_cell.length_b   1.000
_cell.length_c   1.000
_cell.angle_alpha   90.00
_cell.angle_beta   90.00
_cell.angle_gamma   90.00
#
_symmetry.space_group_name_H-M   'P 1'
#
loop_
_entity.id
_entity.type
_entity.pdbx_description
1 polymer ?
#
loop_
_entity_poly.entity_id
_entity_poly.type
_entity_poly.pdbx_seq_one_letter_code
_entity_poly.pdbx_strand_id
1 'polypeptide(L)'
;MAQTISQRLYVEGRIRALTAQGRIQAWVMALLPGLVAAALYVIDYELIAPLWQQRSGQLVLVVIVLLDLLGLWLIRRIVNVSL
;
A
#
# COMPACT_ATOMS: atom_id res chain seq x y z
N MET A 1 -17.03 16.82 34.64
CA MET A 1 -16.94 15.40 34.21
C MET A 1 -17.56 15.15 32.84
N ALA A 2 -18.68 15.79 32.46
CA ALA A 2 -19.28 15.64 31.11
C ALA A 2 -18.41 16.15 29.94
N GLN A 3 -17.61 17.21 30.15
CA GLN A 3 -16.74 17.80 29.12
C GLN A 3 -15.61 16.86 28.67
N THR A 4 -15.15 15.97 29.56
CA THR A 4 -14.05 15.03 29.28
C THR A 4 -14.51 13.91 28.33
N ILE A 5 -15.79 13.53 28.36
CA ILE A 5 -16.34 12.48 27.50
C ILE A 5 -16.49 12.96 26.06
N SER A 6 -17.01 14.18 25.87
CA SER A 6 -17.18 14.78 24.53
C SER A 6 -15.83 15.11 23.86
N GLN A 7 -14.81 15.52 24.62
CA GLN A 7 -13.44 15.69 24.08
C GLN A 7 -12.84 14.35 23.62
N ARG A 8 -13.05 13.25 24.35
CA ARG A 8 -12.56 11.93 23.94
C ARG A 8 -13.22 11.45 22.64
N LEU A 9 -14.54 11.60 22.51
CA LEU A 9 -15.26 11.28 21.27
C LEU A 9 -14.74 12.07 20.07
N TYR A 10 -14.43 13.35 20.27
CA TYR A 10 -13.84 14.21 19.22
C TYR A 10 -12.43 13.72 18.81
N VAL A 11 -11.57 13.39 19.77
CA VAL A 11 -10.21 12.89 19.52
C VAL A 11 -10.25 11.52 18.83
N GLU A 12 -11.10 10.59 19.27
CA GLU A 12 -11.26 9.28 18.60
C GLU A 12 -11.79 9.40 17.17
N GLY A 13 -12.71 10.33 16.92
CA GLY A 13 -13.18 10.63 15.56
C GLY A 13 -12.04 11.11 14.68
N ARG A 14 -11.16 11.98 15.21
CA ARG A 14 -9.98 12.48 14.49
C ARG A 14 -8.92 11.40 14.26
N ILE A 15 -8.68 10.53 15.23
CA ILE A 15 -7.79 9.37 15.08
C ILE A 15 -8.31 8.44 13.99
N ARG A 16 -9.60 8.07 14.00
CA ARG A 16 -10.21 7.25 12.95
C ARG A 16 -10.09 7.88 11.56
N ALA A 17 -10.32 9.19 11.45
CA ALA A 17 -10.16 9.92 10.19
C ALA A 17 -8.70 9.89 9.68
N LEU A 18 -7.72 10.11 10.57
CA LEU A 18 -6.30 10.07 10.23
C LEU A 18 -5.84 8.65 9.83
N THR A 19 -6.31 7.61 10.53
CA THR A 19 -6.05 6.21 10.16
C THR A 19 -6.68 5.87 8.82
N ALA A 20 -7.89 6.38 8.53
CA ALA A 20 -8.53 6.19 7.23
C ALA A 20 -7.75 6.88 6.08
N GLN A 21 -7.19 8.07 6.31
CA GLN A 21 -6.33 8.76 5.35
C GLN A 21 -5.04 7.96 5.10
N GLY A 22 -4.36 7.53 6.15
CA GLY A 22 -3.16 6.69 6.04
C GLY A 22 -3.43 5.37 5.31
N ARG A 23 -4.61 4.77 5.51
CA ARG A 23 -5.03 3.55 4.80
C ARG A 23 -5.16 3.76 3.30
N ILE A 24 -5.81 4.85 2.86
CA ILE A 24 -5.97 5.14 1.43
C ILE A 24 -4.60 5.38 0.79
N GLN A 25 -3.73 6.14 1.44
CA GLN A 25 -2.37 6.38 0.95
C GLN A 25 -1.59 5.07 0.80
N ALA A 26 -1.71 4.16 1.76
CA ALA A 26 -1.05 2.87 1.72
C ALA A 26 -1.55 1.99 0.57
N TRP A 27 -2.86 2.02 0.26
CA TRP A 27 -3.41 1.36 -0.93
C TRP A 27 -2.91 1.96 -2.24
N VAL A 28 -2.78 3.29 -2.31
CA VAL A 28 -2.19 3.95 -3.49
C VAL A 28 -0.74 3.50 -3.69
N MET A 29 0.06 3.48 -2.62
CA MET A 29 1.45 3.04 -2.70
C MET A 29 1.59 1.58 -3.12
N ALA A 30 0.73 0.69 -2.60
CA ALA A 30 0.72 -0.72 -3.00
C ALA A 30 0.33 -0.95 -4.47
N LEU A 31 -0.36 0.02 -5.11
CA LEU A 31 -0.74 -0.07 -6.52
C LEU A 31 0.33 0.50 -7.46
N LEU A 32 1.27 1.32 -6.94
CA LEU A 32 2.30 1.97 -7.75
C LEU A 32 3.17 1.00 -8.54
N PRO A 33 3.70 -0.12 -7.98
CA PRO A 33 4.56 -1.02 -8.73
C PRO A 33 3.87 -1.59 -9.97
N GLY A 34 2.59 -1.98 -9.82
CA GLY A 34 1.76 -2.45 -10.92
C GLY A 34 1.45 -1.37 -11.95
N LEU A 35 1.16 -0.14 -11.51
CA LEU A 35 0.92 0.99 -12.40
C LEU A 35 2.17 1.38 -13.19
N VAL A 36 3.33 1.44 -12.55
CA VAL A 36 4.60 1.73 -13.21
C VAL A 36 4.93 0.63 -14.22
N ALA A 37 4.74 -0.63 -13.85
CA ALA A 37 4.95 -1.73 -14.78
C ALA A 37 4.00 -1.65 -15.99
N ALA A 38 2.71 -1.38 -15.78
CA ALA A 38 1.76 -1.23 -16.87
C ALA A 38 2.08 -0.01 -17.76
N ALA A 39 2.47 1.11 -17.16
CA ALA A 39 2.83 2.33 -17.88
C ALA A 39 4.09 2.09 -18.73
N LEU A 40 5.13 1.49 -18.16
CA LEU A 40 6.35 1.16 -18.90
C LEU A 40 6.09 0.17 -20.04
N TYR A 41 5.18 -0.79 -19.85
CA TYR A 41 4.78 -1.72 -20.91
C TYR A 41 4.18 -1.01 -22.13
N VAL A 42 3.47 0.11 -21.93
CA VAL A 42 2.87 0.90 -23.01
C VAL A 42 3.85 1.92 -23.59
N ILE A 43 4.70 2.53 -22.76
CA ILE A 43 5.63 3.59 -23.17
C ILE A 43 6.86 3.00 -23.89
N ASP A 44 7.50 1.99 -23.30
CA ASP A 44 8.73 1.37 -23.81
C ASP A 44 8.82 -0.10 -23.38
N TYR A 45 8.38 -0.98 -24.30
CA TYR A 45 8.39 -2.41 -24.08
C TYR A 45 9.80 -2.99 -23.94
N GLU A 46 10.81 -2.45 -24.64
CA GLU A 46 12.19 -2.96 -24.57
C GLU A 46 12.79 -2.77 -23.19
N LEU A 47 12.45 -1.66 -22.52
CA LEU A 47 12.92 -1.38 -21.17
C LEU A 47 12.35 -2.35 -20.13
N ILE A 48 11.11 -2.79 -20.33
CA ILE A 48 10.40 -3.64 -19.38
C ILE A 48 10.62 -5.13 -19.66
N ALA A 49 10.75 -5.53 -20.94
CA ALA A 49 10.86 -6.92 -21.39
C ALA A 49 11.87 -7.79 -20.61
N PRO A 50 13.06 -7.30 -20.19
CA PRO A 50 14.01 -8.07 -19.39
C PRO A 50 13.44 -8.62 -18.08
N LEU A 51 12.49 -7.91 -17.45
CA LEU A 51 11.87 -8.36 -16.21
C LEU A 51 11.07 -9.67 -16.41
N TRP A 52 10.49 -9.89 -17.59
CA TRP A 52 9.73 -11.11 -17.92
C TRP A 52 10.60 -12.18 -18.60
N GLN A 53 11.54 -11.77 -19.46
CA GLN A 53 12.31 -12.68 -20.31
C GLN A 53 13.55 -13.25 -19.62
N GLN A 54 14.19 -12.52 -18.70
CA GLN A 54 15.41 -12.97 -18.03
C GLN A 54 15.11 -13.62 -16.68
N ARG A 55 15.88 -14.66 -16.33
CA ARG A 55 15.75 -15.33 -15.02
C ARG A 55 16.04 -14.39 -13.85
N SER A 56 16.98 -13.47 -14.01
CA SER A 56 17.29 -12.42 -13.03
C SER A 56 16.08 -11.48 -12.83
N GLY A 57 15.43 -11.08 -13.92
CA GLY A 57 14.22 -10.24 -13.91
C GLY A 57 13.06 -10.90 -13.17
N GLN A 58 12.81 -12.19 -13.43
CA GLN A 58 11.78 -12.96 -12.73
C GLN A 58 12.06 -13.05 -11.22
N LEU A 59 13.32 -13.19 -10.83
CA LEU A 59 13.73 -13.20 -9.42
C LEU A 59 13.43 -11.85 -8.74
N VAL A 60 13.71 -10.74 -9.44
CA VAL A 60 13.34 -9.39 -8.97
C VAL A 60 11.83 -9.23 -8.85
N LEU A 61 11.05 -9.70 -9.82
CA LEU A 61 9.58 -9.68 -9.75
C LEU A 61 9.06 -10.45 -8.53
N VAL A 62 9.61 -11.63 -8.24
CA VAL A 62 9.25 -12.39 -7.03
C VAL A 62 9.56 -11.59 -5.77
N VAL A 63 10.72 -10.95 -5.69
CA VAL A 63 11.08 -10.10 -4.54
C VAL A 63 10.11 -8.91 -4.40
N ILE A 64 9.78 -8.23 -5.49
CA ILE A 64 8.81 -7.13 -5.50
C ILE A 64 7.46 -7.60 -4.97
N VAL A 65 6.94 -8.71 -5.48
CA VAL A 65 5.65 -9.26 -5.05
C VAL A 65 5.68 -9.65 -3.57
N LEU A 66 6.76 -10.25 -3.08
CA LEU A 66 6.91 -10.59 -1.67
C LEU A 66 6.91 -9.36 -0.76
N LEU A 67 7.63 -8.29 -1.16
CA LEU A 67 7.66 -7.03 -0.44
C LEU A 67 6.29 -6.34 -0.44
N ASP A 68 5.59 -6.33 -1.57
CA ASP A 68 4.24 -5.79 -1.66
C ASP A 68 3.26 -6.57 -0.77
N LEU A 69 3.32 -7.90 -0.78
CA LEU A 69 2.49 -8.74 0.08
C LEU A 69 2.79 -8.52 1.56
N LEU A 70 4.06 -8.39 1.94
CA LEU A 70 4.45 -8.04 3.31
C LEU A 70 3.95 -6.65 3.70
N GLY A 71 4.07 -5.67 2.82
CA GLY A 71 3.55 -4.32 3.00
C GLY A 71 2.04 -4.33 3.20
N LEU A 72 1.30 -5.00 2.31
CA LEU A 72 -0.15 -5.17 2.41
C LEU A 72 -0.57 -5.91 3.68
N TRP A 73 0.20 -6.92 4.10
CA TRP A 73 -0.06 -7.65 5.35
C TRP A 73 0.13 -6.75 6.57
N LEU A 74 1.21 -5.95 6.61
CA LEU A 74 1.45 -4.94 7.65
C LEU A 74 0.32 -3.89 7.69
N ILE A 75 -0.08 -3.37 6.52
CA ILE A 75 -1.19 -2.41 6.40
C ILE A 75 -2.48 -3.03 6.91
N ARG A 76 -2.81 -4.25 6.48
CA ARG A 76 -3.99 -4.97 6.96
C ARG A 76 -3.93 -5.19 8.46
N ARG A 77 -2.77 -5.53 9.02
CA ARG A 77 -2.60 -5.70 10.47
C ARG A 77 -2.82 -4.39 11.22
N ILE A 78 -2.32 -3.26 10.73
CA ILE A 78 -2.55 -1.94 11.35
C ILE A 78 -4.05 -1.57 11.30
N VAL A 79 -4.72 -1.85 10.18
CA VAL A 79 -6.14 -1.51 9.97
C VAL A 79 -7.08 -2.44 10.74
N ASN A 80 -6.80 -3.75 10.81
CA ASN A 80 -7.66 -4.72 11.49
C ASN A 80 -7.65 -4.62 13.02
N VAL A 81 -6.80 -3.81 13.63
CA VAL A 81 -6.83 -3.57 15.09
C VAL A 81 -8.12 -2.84 15.54
N SER A 82 -8.97 -2.42 14.59
CA SER A 82 -10.17 -1.62 14.87
C SER A 82 -11.45 -2.12 14.19
N LEU A 83 -11.45 -3.35 13.66
CA LEU A 83 -12.65 -4.04 13.17
C LEU A 83 -13.17 -5.01 14.24
#